data_AF-A0A6A9QJY4-F1
#
_entry.id   AF-A0A6A9QJY4-F1
#
_cell.length_a   1.000
_cell.length_b   1.000
_cell.length_c   1.000
_cell.angle_alpha   90.00
_cell.angle_beta   90.00
_cell.angle_gamma   90.00
#
_symmetry.space_group_name_H-M   'P 1'
#
loop_
_entity.id
_entity.type
_entity.pdbx_description
1 polymer ?
#
loop_
_entity_poly.entity_id
_entity_poly.type
_entity_poly.pdbx_seq_one_letter_code
_entity_poly.pdbx_strand_id
1 'polypeptide(L)'
;MAELSGTTLKIYNYMIKQKKPVRLTKIQRDLNMSSKSLVHYHLKKLMEEGLIREVDDGYVVSKVVLEDYIRIRNTILPNSMFLASFFLTSLVIFIALSLFYQGTGASEIFGFLSISTAAVYFIRDVLKKMKNIST
;
A
#
# COMPACT_ATOMS: atom_id res chain seq x y z
N MET A 1 13.50 1.48 1.04
CA MET A 1 12.76 0.32 1.60
C MET A 1 13.66 -0.32 2.65
N ALA A 2 13.66 0.15 3.89
CA ALA A 2 14.44 -0.51 4.93
C ALA A 2 13.74 -1.84 5.24
N GLU A 3 14.41 -2.97 5.00
CA GLU A 3 13.88 -4.26 5.41
C GLU A 3 13.60 -4.23 6.91
N LEU A 4 12.32 -4.35 7.26
CA LEU A 4 11.89 -4.61 8.63
C LEU A 4 12.47 -5.96 9.06
N SER A 5 13.66 -5.97 9.67
CA SER A 5 14.29 -7.19 10.17
C SER A 5 14.25 -7.26 11.71
N GLY A 6 14.15 -8.49 12.24
CA GLY A 6 14.21 -8.78 13.67
C GLY A 6 13.01 -8.28 14.49
N THR A 7 13.30 -7.61 15.61
CA THR A 7 12.33 -7.24 16.65
C THR A 7 11.27 -6.23 16.16
N THR A 8 11.63 -5.33 15.26
CA THR A 8 10.70 -4.31 14.71
C THR A 8 9.54 -4.97 13.95
N LEU A 9 9.84 -5.95 13.10
CA LEU A 9 8.84 -6.72 12.36
C LEU A 9 7.96 -7.56 13.30
N LYS A 10 8.55 -8.11 14.36
CA LYS A 10 7.81 -8.87 15.38
C LYS A 10 6.77 -8.00 16.08
N ILE A 11 7.11 -6.77 16.46
CA ILE A 11 6.15 -5.81 17.04
C ILE A 11 5.05 -5.46 16.04
N TYR A 12 5.43 -5.14 14.81
CA TYR A 12 4.47 -4.78 13.77
C TYR A 12 3.44 -5.90 13.49
N ASN A 13 3.91 -7.14 13.31
CA ASN A 13 3.05 -8.30 13.12
C ASN A 13 2.14 -8.59 14.31
N TYR A 14 2.62 -8.35 15.53
CA TYR A 14 1.80 -8.45 16.73
C TYR A 14 0.69 -7.38 16.72
N MET A 15 1.00 -6.14 16.36
CA MET A 15 0.03 -5.05 16.30
C MET A 15 -1.02 -5.25 15.19
N ILE A 16 -0.67 -5.82 14.03
CA ILE A 16 -1.63 -6.14 12.96
C ILE A 16 -2.75 -7.08 13.44
N LYS A 17 -2.43 -7.99 14.36
CA LYS A 17 -3.42 -8.96 14.89
C LYS A 17 -4.38 -8.32 15.89
N GLN A 18 -4.12 -7.10 16.34
CA GLN A 18 -4.93 -6.42 17.34
C GLN A 18 -6.02 -5.55 16.68
N LYS A 19 -7.26 -5.71 17.14
CA LYS A 19 -8.41 -4.92 16.66
C LYS A 19 -8.53 -3.54 17.32
N LYS A 20 -7.76 -3.28 18.38
CA LYS A 20 -7.82 -2.08 19.22
C LYS A 20 -6.41 -1.46 19.35
N PRO A 21 -6.33 -0.15 19.68
CA PRO A 21 -5.06 0.48 20.05
C PRO A 21 -4.31 -0.35 21.09
N VAL A 22 -3.01 -0.47 20.89
CA VAL A 22 -2.15 -1.32 21.71
C VAL A 22 -1.21 -0.44 22.52
N ARG A 23 -1.33 -0.50 23.84
CA ARG A 23 -0.43 0.23 24.74
C ARG A 23 0.98 -0.36 24.69
N LEU A 24 1.98 0.50 24.85
CA LEU A 24 3.40 0.11 24.93
C LEU A 24 3.63 -1.01 25.96
N THR A 25 3.01 -0.91 27.13
CA THR A 25 3.14 -1.90 28.21
C THR A 25 2.59 -3.27 27.82
N LYS A 26 1.54 -3.31 27.01
CA LYS A 26 0.97 -4.56 26.49
C LYS A 26 1.91 -5.19 25.47
N ILE A 27 2.48 -4.39 24.57
CA ILE A 27 3.49 -4.85 23.60
C ILE A 27 4.71 -5.43 24.33
N GLN A 28 5.19 -4.73 25.36
CA GLN A 28 6.34 -5.18 26.15
C GLN A 28 6.08 -6.56 26.77
N ARG A 29 4.94 -6.71 27.45
CA ARG A 29 4.57 -7.94 28.16
C ARG A 29 4.33 -9.10 27.21
N ASP A 30 3.50 -8.90 26.19
CA ASP A 30 3.09 -9.97 25.27
C ASP A 30 4.25 -10.47 24.39
N LEU A 31 5.26 -9.63 24.15
CA LEU A 31 6.45 -10.00 23.37
C LEU A 31 7.68 -10.33 24.23
N ASN A 32 7.54 -10.32 25.57
CA ASN A 32 8.63 -10.53 26.53
C ASN A 32 9.86 -9.66 26.23
N MET A 33 9.62 -8.38 25.98
CA MET A 33 10.67 -7.42 25.65
C MET A 33 11.46 -7.00 26.89
N SER A 34 12.78 -6.92 26.73
CA SER A 34 13.73 -6.65 27.82
C SER A 34 13.49 -5.30 28.52
N SER A 35 13.02 -4.28 27.80
CA SER A 35 12.72 -2.97 28.40
C SER A 35 11.62 -2.20 27.64
N LYS A 36 10.94 -1.29 28.36
CA LYS A 36 10.00 -0.32 27.77
C LYS A 36 10.70 0.60 26.76
N SER A 37 11.94 1.00 27.05
CA SER A 37 12.73 1.86 26.17
C SER A 37 13.04 1.20 24.84
N LEU A 38 13.33 -0.11 24.84
CA LEU A 38 13.54 -0.87 23.60
C LEU A 38 12.25 -0.95 22.76
N VAL A 39 11.10 -1.17 23.41
CA VAL A 39 9.80 -1.13 22.73
C VAL A 39 9.56 0.25 22.12
N HIS A 40 9.81 1.32 22.89
CA HIS A 40 9.64 2.69 22.42
C HIS A 40 10.54 3.01 21.22
N TYR A 41 11.80 2.56 21.24
CA TYR A 41 12.73 2.70 20.12
C TYR A 41 12.17 2.10 18.82
N HIS A 42 11.67 0.86 18.88
CA HIS A 42 11.08 0.20 17.71
C HIS A 42 9.74 0.82 17.27
N LEU A 43 8.92 1.28 18.21
CA LEU A 43 7.68 1.99 17.88
C LEU A 43 7.97 3.33 17.20
N LYS A 44 8.97 4.07 17.68
CA LYS A 44 9.40 5.32 17.05
C LYS A 44 9.87 5.06 15.61
N LYS A 45 10.67 4.02 15.38
CA LYS A 45 11.08 3.61 14.04
C LYS A 45 9.88 3.28 13.14
N LEU A 46 8.90 2.52 13.64
CA LEU A 46 7.67 2.23 12.91
C LEU A 46 6.82 3.48 12.63
N MET A 47 6.85 4.49 13.50
CA MET A 47 6.19 5.78 13.29
C MET A 47 6.91 6.62 12.22
N GLU A 48 8.24 6.68 12.27
CA GLU A 48 9.08 7.36 11.26
C GLU A 48 8.88 6.75 9.86
N GLU A 49 8.67 5.43 9.79
CA GLU A 49 8.33 4.71 8.56
C GLU A 49 6.83 4.82 8.17
N GLY A 50 6.01 5.51 8.98
CA GLY A 50 4.58 5.71 8.73
C GLY A 50 3.72 4.45 8.89
N LEU A 51 4.26 3.36 9.42
CA LEU A 51 3.60 2.05 9.57
C LEU A 51 2.63 2.01 10.76
N ILE A 52 2.86 2.86 11.77
CA ILE A 52 1.97 3.00 12.93
C ILE A 52 1.78 4.47 13.26
N ARG A 53 0.75 4.78 14.06
CA ARG A 53 0.52 6.10 14.65
C ARG A 53 0.10 5.98 16.11
N GLU A 54 0.42 7.00 16.89
CA GLU A 54 -0.02 7.12 18.27
C GLU A 54 -1.44 7.74 18.32
N VAL A 55 -2.27 7.21 19.22
CA VAL A 55 -3.62 7.70 19.55
C VAL A 55 -3.74 7.73 21.08
N ASP A 56 -4.76 8.40 21.61
CA ASP A 56 -4.93 8.61 23.05
C ASP A 56 -4.82 7.32 23.90
N ASP A 57 -5.22 6.17 23.32
CA ASP A 57 -5.25 4.88 24.01
C ASP A 57 -4.07 3.93 23.68
N GLY A 58 -3.07 4.39 22.93
CA GLY A 58 -1.86 3.64 22.59
C GLY A 58 -1.46 3.77 21.12
N TYR A 59 -0.97 2.69 20.52
CA TYR A 59 -0.51 2.69 19.13
C TYR A 59 -1.43 1.87 18.24
N VAL A 60 -1.71 2.38 17.04
CA VAL A 60 -2.48 1.69 16.00
C VAL A 60 -1.65 1.54 14.73
N VAL A 61 -1.85 0.45 14.00
CA VAL A 61 -1.24 0.26 12.68
C VAL A 61 -1.85 1.27 11.71
N SER A 62 -1.00 2.05 11.05
CA SER A 62 -1.42 3.02 10.04
C SER A 62 -1.92 2.26 8.82
N LYS A 63 -3.23 2.39 8.54
CA LYS A 63 -3.85 1.82 7.34
C LYS A 63 -3.28 2.39 6.04
N VAL A 64 -2.58 3.53 6.09
CA VAL A 64 -2.02 4.21 4.91
C VAL A 64 -0.98 3.35 4.18
N VAL A 65 -0.24 2.48 4.87
CA VAL A 65 0.65 1.51 4.20
C VAL A 65 -0.10 0.25 3.73
N LEU A 66 -1.30 0.00 4.29
CA LEU A 66 -2.25 -0.97 3.74
C LEU A 66 -3.09 -0.40 2.58
N GLU A 67 -3.06 0.90 2.31
CA GLU A 67 -3.85 1.51 1.23
C GLU A 67 -3.29 1.22 -0.17
N ASP A 68 -2.06 0.71 -0.26
CA ASP A 68 -1.58 0.09 -1.50
C ASP A 68 -2.15 -1.32 -1.70
N TYR A 69 -2.93 -1.85 -0.76
CA TYR A 69 -3.57 -3.17 -0.83
C TYR A 69 -5.09 -3.04 -0.77
N ILE A 70 -5.73 -3.01 -1.94
CA ILE A 70 -7.19 -3.10 -2.04
C ILE A 70 -7.61 -4.54 -1.68
N ARG A 71 -8.26 -4.70 -0.53
CA ARG A 71 -8.75 -6.00 -0.06
C ARG A 71 -10.02 -6.39 -0.82
N ILE A 72 -9.90 -7.15 -1.91
CA ILE A 72 -11.03 -7.84 -2.55
C ILE A 72 -11.09 -9.28 -2.06
N ARG A 73 -12.03 -9.49 -1.12
CA ARG A 73 -12.66 -10.72 -0.62
C ARG A 73 -11.82 -11.95 -0.23
N ASN A 74 -10.69 -12.28 -0.86
CA ASN A 74 -9.78 -13.33 -0.37
C ASN A 74 -8.33 -13.24 -0.92
N THR A 75 -7.96 -12.17 -1.63
CA THR A 75 -6.60 -12.01 -2.18
C THR A 75 -6.10 -10.60 -1.91
N ILE A 76 -4.90 -10.51 -1.33
CA ILE A 76 -4.19 -9.25 -1.07
C ILE A 76 -3.48 -8.89 -2.38
N LEU A 77 -4.08 -8.03 -3.20
CA LEU A 77 -3.46 -7.56 -4.45
C LEU A 77 -3.00 -6.11 -4.29
N PRO A 78 -1.70 -5.82 -4.44
CA PRO A 78 -1.21 -4.45 -4.57
C PRO A 78 -1.95 -3.74 -5.71
N ASN A 79 -2.42 -2.52 -5.50
CA ASN A 79 -3.09 -1.69 -6.53
C ASN A 79 -2.25 -1.59 -7.82
N SER A 80 -0.93 -1.61 -7.67
CA SER A 80 0.04 -1.60 -8.77
C SER A 80 -0.01 -2.82 -9.69
N MET A 81 -0.46 -4.00 -9.22
CA MET A 81 -0.48 -5.20 -10.06
C MET A 81 -1.56 -5.14 -11.14
N PHE A 82 -2.72 -4.54 -10.85
CA PHE A 82 -3.77 -4.38 -11.85
C PHE A 82 -3.31 -3.43 -12.97
N LEU A 83 -2.80 -2.25 -12.60
CA LEU A 83 -2.21 -1.29 -13.53
C LEU A 83 -1.05 -1.90 -14.31
N ALA A 84 -0.15 -2.65 -13.66
CA ALA A 84 0.95 -3.33 -14.34
C ALA A 84 0.44 -4.31 -15.41
N SER A 85 -0.55 -5.14 -15.08
CA SER A 85 -1.15 -6.07 -16.06
C SER A 85 -1.83 -5.35 -17.22
N PHE A 86 -2.52 -4.24 -16.95
CA PHE A 86 -3.17 -3.41 -17.97
C PHE A 86 -2.13 -2.76 -18.89
N PHE A 87 -1.06 -2.17 -18.34
CA PHE A 87 0.00 -1.59 -19.15
C PHE A 87 0.76 -2.63 -19.96
N LEU A 88 1.03 -3.81 -19.38
CA LEU A 88 1.72 -4.88 -20.10
C LEU A 88 0.90 -5.39 -21.29
N THR A 89 -0.40 -5.64 -21.07
CA THR A 89 -1.31 -6.07 -22.12
C THR A 89 -1.55 -4.98 -23.16
N SER A 90 -1.76 -3.73 -22.73
CA SER A 90 -1.88 -2.58 -23.64
C SER A 90 -0.62 -2.36 -24.48
N LEU A 91 0.57 -2.60 -23.92
CA LEU A 91 1.82 -2.47 -24.65
C LEU A 91 1.93 -3.53 -25.76
N VAL A 92 1.58 -4.79 -25.46
CA VAL A 92 1.58 -5.87 -26.47
C VAL A 92 0.60 -5.55 -27.60
N ILE A 93 -0.62 -5.09 -27.27
CA ILE A 93 -1.63 -4.72 -28.27
C ILE A 93 -1.16 -3.52 -29.10
N PHE A 94 -0.56 -2.51 -28.46
CA PHE A 94 -0.03 -1.34 -29.16
C PHE A 94 1.09 -1.71 -30.15
N ILE A 95 2.03 -2.58 -29.75
CA ILE A 95 3.09 -3.08 -30.63
C ILE A 95 2.48 -3.88 -31.80
N ALA A 96 1.51 -4.76 -31.53
CA ALA A 96 0.84 -5.51 -32.58
C ALA A 96 0.11 -4.60 -33.58
N LEU A 97 -0.64 -3.61 -33.10
CA LEU A 97 -1.31 -2.63 -33.96
C LEU A 97 -0.32 -1.83 -34.80
N SER A 98 0.77 -1.38 -34.18
CA SER A 98 1.82 -0.61 -34.86
C SER A 98 2.52 -1.43 -35.96
N LEU A 99 2.75 -2.73 -35.74
CA LEU A 99 3.40 -3.59 -36.72
C LEU A 99 2.47 -4.03 -37.86
N PHE A 100 1.23 -4.43 -37.55
CA PHE A 100 0.31 -5.05 -38.51
C PHE A 100 -0.65 -4.07 -39.20
N TYR A 101 -0.89 -2.88 -38.64
CA TYR A 101 -1.90 -1.91 -39.12
C TYR A 101 -1.30 -0.52 -39.41
N GLN A 102 -0.14 -0.50 -40.07
CA GLN A 102 0.55 0.73 -40.46
C GLN A 102 -0.33 1.60 -41.38
N GLY A 103 -0.40 2.91 -41.09
CA GLY A 103 -1.09 3.91 -41.91
C GLY A 103 -2.58 4.12 -41.63
N THR A 104 -3.18 3.40 -40.67
CA THR A 104 -4.61 3.51 -40.33
C THR A 104 -4.91 4.48 -39.17
N GLY A 105 -3.88 4.94 -38.45
CA GLY A 105 -4.06 5.74 -37.22
C GLY A 105 -4.58 4.93 -36.02
N ALA A 106 -4.77 3.61 -36.15
CA ALA A 106 -5.38 2.77 -35.13
C ALA A 106 -4.53 2.64 -33.86
N SER A 107 -3.20 2.61 -34.01
CA SER A 107 -2.25 2.59 -32.89
C SER A 107 -2.34 3.86 -32.04
N GLU A 108 -2.47 5.01 -32.67
CA GLU A 108 -2.54 6.32 -32.02
C GLU A 108 -3.84 6.45 -31.23
N ILE A 109 -4.97 6.11 -31.87
CA ILE A 109 -6.29 6.11 -31.22
C ILE A 109 -6.30 5.16 -30.02
N PHE A 110 -5.77 3.95 -30.19
CA PHE A 110 -5.67 2.98 -29.10
C PHE A 110 -4.80 3.50 -27.95
N GLY A 111 -3.64 4.10 -28.26
CA GLY A 111 -2.76 4.72 -27.27
C GLY A 111 -3.48 5.80 -26.45
N PHE A 112 -4.20 6.71 -27.11
CA PHE A 112 -4.95 7.76 -26.42
C PHE A 112 -6.06 7.21 -25.51
N LEU A 113 -6.77 6.17 -25.95
CA LEU A 113 -7.81 5.52 -25.14
C LEU A 113 -7.23 4.81 -23.91
N SER A 114 -6.11 4.10 -24.07
CA SER A 114 -5.41 3.45 -22.96
C SER A 114 -4.90 4.44 -21.93
N ILE A 115 -4.28 5.55 -22.38
CA ILE A 115 -3.80 6.61 -21.49
C ILE A 115 -4.97 7.28 -20.76
N SER A 116 -6.06 7.58 -21.46
CA SER A 116 -7.25 8.21 -20.87
C SER A 116 -7.86 7.34 -19.78
N THR A 117 -7.96 6.03 -20.03
CA THR A 117 -8.48 5.06 -19.06
C THR A 117 -7.59 4.97 -17.82
N ALA A 118 -6.27 4.91 -18.02
CA ALA A 118 -5.31 4.91 -16.91
C ALA A 118 -5.35 6.20 -16.08
N ALA A 119 -5.48 7.36 -16.74
CA ALA A 119 -5.61 8.66 -16.08
C ALA A 119 -6.88 8.75 -15.22
N VAL A 120 -8.02 8.31 -15.73
CA VAL A 120 -9.28 8.26 -14.97
C VAL A 120 -9.16 7.34 -13.75
N TYR A 121 -8.56 6.16 -13.91
CA TYR A 121 -8.33 5.25 -12.79
C TYR A 121 -7.45 5.92 -11.72
N PHE A 122 -6.34 6.53 -12.12
CA PHE A 122 -5.40 7.19 -11.21
C PHE A 122 -6.05 8.35 -10.46
N ILE A 123 -6.82 9.21 -11.15
CA ILE A 123 -7.54 10.31 -10.51
C ILE A 123 -8.53 9.78 -9.46
N ARG A 124 -9.28 8.72 -9.79
CA ARG A 124 -10.22 8.11 -8.84
C ARG A 124 -9.51 7.53 -7.62
N ASP A 125 -8.36 6.91 -7.82
CA ASP A 125 -7.54 6.34 -6.75
C ASP A 125 -7.02 7.44 -5.80
N VAL A 126 -6.44 8.50 -6.36
CA VAL A 126 -5.95 9.67 -5.61
C VAL A 126 -7.08 10.34 -4.83
N LEU A 127 -8.23 10.58 -5.46
CA LEU A 127 -9.39 11.19 -4.81
C LEU A 127 -9.90 10.35 -3.63
N LYS A 128 -9.93 9.02 -3.79
CA LYS A 128 -10.32 8.10 -2.72
C LYS A 128 -9.32 8.15 -1.56
N LYS A 129 -8.02 8.21 -1.86
CA LYS A 129 -6.96 8.31 -0.85
C LYS A 129 -7.04 9.63 -0.08
N MET A 130 -7.24 10.76 -0.77
CA MET A 130 -7.41 12.07 -0.14
C MET A 130 -8.64 12.14 0.78
N LYS A 131 -9.78 11.57 0.34
CA LYS A 131 -11.01 11.55 1.15
C LYS A 131 -10.88 10.72 2.43
N ASN A 132 -10.11 9.64 2.40
CA ASN A 132 -9.86 8.79 3.57
C ASN A 132 -8.89 9.41 4.59
N ILE A 133 -8.07 10.40 4.18
CA ILE A 133 -7.13 11.10 5.07
C ILE A 133 -7.84 12.21 5.87
N SER A 134 -8.98 12.73 5.40
CA SER A 134 -9.72 13.82 6.06
C SER A 134 -10.82 13.36 7.03
N THR A 135 -10.86 12.08 7.41
CA THR A 135 -11.83 11.51 8.37
C THR A 135 -11.09 10.68 9.42
#